data_AF-A0A3P7JDW0-F1
#
_entry.id   AF-A0A3P7JDW0-F1
#
_cell.length_a   1.000
_cell.length_b   1.000
_cell.length_c   1.000
_cell.angle_alpha   90.00
_cell.angle_beta   90.00
_cell.angle_gamma   90.00
#
_symmetry.space_group_name_H-M   'P 1'
#
loop_
_entity.id
_entity.type
_entity.pdbx_description
1 polymer ?
#
loop_
_entity_poly.entity_id
_entity_poly.type
_entity_poly.pdbx_seq_one_letter_code
_entity_poly.pdbx_strand_id
1 'polypeptide(L)'
;FTRSAINPSWLNIVTQCTFNNPEYHTLEQAAALGIGNARSLATLFNLFINGRIVSEKTLSLIMKPVINETDYVIQMPTVKGHGFFYHKPMADGRIFFFEKIRYKLLNVGLLQKLPLIGHSGHGCQQIIFDMERKIVIAYVTNGVKMGMYNKCRNYARLHKAVYDVIERS
;
A
#
# COMPACT_ATOMS: atom_id res chain seq x y z
N PHE A 1 16.45 -15.73 -1.39
CA PHE A 1 15.56 -15.10 -2.38
C PHE A 1 14.16 -15.66 -2.21
N THR A 2 13.13 -14.80 -2.13
CA THR A 2 11.73 -15.20 -1.93
C THR A 2 11.21 -15.99 -3.15
N ARG A 3 10.37 -17.02 -2.93
CA ARG A 3 9.77 -17.81 -4.02
C ARG A 3 8.93 -16.96 -4.99
N SER A 4 8.44 -15.80 -4.53
CA SER A 4 7.73 -14.81 -5.36
C SER A 4 8.56 -14.16 -6.45
N ALA A 5 9.89 -14.31 -6.43
CA ALA A 5 10.76 -13.83 -7.50
C ALA A 5 10.90 -14.83 -8.66
N ILE A 6 10.40 -16.07 -8.51
CA ILE A 6 10.43 -17.11 -9.53
C ILE A 6 9.23 -16.88 -10.46
N ASN A 7 9.49 -16.26 -11.60
CA ASN A 7 8.51 -16.06 -12.65
C ASN A 7 8.76 -17.02 -13.82
N PRO A 8 7.76 -17.27 -14.70
CA PRO A 8 8.01 -17.91 -15.98
C PRO A 8 9.18 -17.24 -16.70
N SER A 9 9.96 -17.99 -17.49
CA SER A 9 11.19 -17.49 -18.13
C SER A 9 10.96 -16.23 -18.99
N TRP A 10 9.74 -16.07 -19.52
CA TRP A 10 9.33 -14.89 -20.27
C TRP A 10 9.05 -13.65 -19.40
N LEU A 11 8.69 -13.79 -18.12
CA LEU A 11 8.40 -12.68 -17.21
C LEU A 11 9.58 -12.40 -16.25
N ASN A 12 10.72 -11.96 -16.79
CA ASN A 12 11.90 -11.66 -15.96
C ASN A 12 11.92 -10.21 -15.43
N ILE A 13 11.18 -9.99 -14.35
CA ILE A 13 11.04 -8.67 -13.70
C ILE A 13 12.25 -8.26 -12.85
N VAL A 14 13.15 -9.21 -12.52
CA VAL A 14 14.26 -8.96 -11.58
C VAL A 14 15.54 -8.57 -12.31
N THR A 15 15.86 -9.22 -13.44
CA THR A 15 17.14 -9.00 -14.14
C THR A 15 17.02 -8.34 -15.51
N GLN A 16 15.85 -8.37 -16.17
CA GLN A 16 15.69 -7.86 -17.53
C GLN A 16 14.72 -6.68 -17.67
N CYS A 17 14.11 -6.21 -16.58
CA CYS A 17 13.14 -5.10 -16.57
C CYS A 17 12.14 -5.18 -17.76
N THR A 18 11.51 -6.34 -17.93
CA THR A 18 10.67 -6.63 -19.10
C THR A 18 9.38 -5.80 -19.16
N PHE A 19 9.13 -4.92 -18.19
CA PHE A 19 8.00 -3.99 -18.17
C PHE A 19 7.98 -3.02 -19.34
N ASN A 20 9.06 -2.87 -20.11
CA ASN A 20 9.07 -2.02 -21.31
C ASN A 20 8.73 -2.79 -22.61
N ASN A 21 8.41 -4.09 -22.53
CA ASN A 21 7.94 -4.84 -23.68
C ASN A 21 6.47 -4.47 -23.98
N PRO A 22 6.15 -3.90 -25.16
CA PRO A 22 4.77 -3.55 -25.53
C PRO A 22 3.83 -4.75 -25.55
N GLU A 23 4.33 -5.96 -25.81
CA GLU A 23 3.52 -7.19 -25.73
C GLU A 23 3.02 -7.46 -24.31
N TYR A 24 3.72 -7.00 -23.28
CA TYR A 24 3.28 -7.16 -21.89
C TYR A 24 2.32 -6.06 -21.46
N HIS A 25 2.32 -4.91 -22.13
CA HIS A 25 1.36 -3.83 -21.85
C HIS A 25 -0.06 -4.20 -22.27
N THR A 26 -0.20 -5.08 -23.25
CA THR A 26 -1.50 -5.55 -23.74
C THR A 26 -2.07 -6.71 -22.92
N LEU A 27 -1.25 -7.35 -22.07
CA LEU A 27 -1.71 -8.43 -21.20
C LEU A 27 -2.53 -7.87 -20.03
N GLU A 28 -3.75 -8.37 -19.87
CA GLU A 28 -4.64 -7.99 -18.76
C GLU A 28 -4.28 -8.69 -17.44
N GLN A 29 -3.01 -8.60 -17.02
CA GLN A 29 -2.56 -9.15 -15.75
C GLN A 29 -2.72 -8.12 -14.62
N ALA A 30 -3.93 -8.07 -14.05
CA ALA A 30 -4.31 -7.12 -13.01
C ALA A 30 -3.41 -7.14 -11.76
N ALA A 31 -2.69 -8.24 -11.50
CA ALA A 31 -1.80 -8.35 -10.35
C ALA A 31 -0.50 -7.53 -10.47
N ALA A 32 -0.03 -7.22 -11.68
CA ALA A 32 1.33 -6.69 -11.85
C ALA A 32 1.55 -5.72 -13.03
N LEU A 33 0.67 -5.70 -14.04
CA LEU A 33 0.90 -4.98 -15.30
C LEU A 33 0.04 -3.72 -15.45
N GLY A 34 -0.56 -3.23 -14.36
CA GLY A 34 -1.33 -1.99 -14.39
C GLY A 34 -0.45 -0.78 -14.73
N ILE A 35 -0.82 -0.04 -15.78
CA ILE A 35 -0.15 1.19 -16.22
C ILE A 35 -1.00 2.40 -15.82
N GLY A 36 -0.38 3.37 -15.15
CA GLY A 36 -1.07 4.55 -14.69
C GLY A 36 -0.13 5.61 -14.13
N ASN A 37 -0.71 6.69 -13.60
CA ASN A 37 0.03 7.78 -12.98
C ASN A 37 -0.54 8.09 -11.58
N ALA A 38 0.26 8.79 -10.76
CA ALA A 38 -0.09 9.10 -9.38
C ALA A 38 -1.38 9.92 -9.26
N ARG A 39 -1.61 10.88 -10.16
CA ARG A 39 -2.80 11.74 -10.14
C ARG A 39 -4.06 10.92 -10.35
N SER A 40 -4.14 10.17 -11.44
CA SER A 40 -5.32 9.34 -11.77
C SER A 40 -5.59 8.31 -10.69
N LEU A 41 -4.55 7.66 -10.14
CA LEU A 41 -4.69 6.70 -9.07
C LEU A 41 -5.20 7.35 -7.77
N ALA A 42 -4.66 8.51 -7.39
CA ALA A 42 -5.13 9.27 -6.22
C ALA A 42 -6.58 9.73 -6.40
N THR A 43 -6.96 10.22 -7.58
CA THR A 43 -8.33 10.64 -7.89
C THR A 43 -9.31 9.47 -7.78
N LEU A 44 -8.97 8.31 -8.35
CA LEU A 44 -9.80 7.11 -8.25
C LEU A 44 -10.02 6.70 -6.79
N PHE A 45 -8.94 6.62 -6.01
CA PHE A 45 -9.04 6.25 -4.61
C PHE A 45 -9.71 7.33 -3.76
N ASN A 46 -9.64 8.61 -4.15
CA ASN A 46 -10.41 9.67 -3.51
C ASN A 46 -11.91 9.46 -3.70
N LEU A 47 -12.36 9.07 -4.89
CA LEU A 47 -13.76 8.69 -5.12
C LEU A 47 -14.15 7.44 -4.31
N PHE A 48 -13.25 6.47 -4.22
CA PHE A 48 -13.43 5.23 -3.46
C PHE A 48 -13.65 5.50 -1.96
N ILE A 49 -12.72 6.18 -1.28
CA ILE A 49 -12.78 6.37 0.18
C ILE A 49 -13.91 7.29 0.64
N ASN A 50 -14.46 8.07 -0.30
CA ASN A 50 -15.63 8.93 -0.11
C ASN A 50 -16.95 8.27 -0.53
N GLY A 51 -16.95 6.95 -0.80
CA GLY A 51 -18.17 6.19 -1.07
C GLY A 51 -18.87 6.54 -2.38
N ARG A 52 -18.16 7.16 -3.34
CA ARG A 52 -18.74 7.57 -4.63
C ARG A 52 -18.83 6.43 -5.65
N ILE A 53 -17.92 5.46 -5.55
CA ILE A 53 -17.86 4.31 -6.47
C ILE A 53 -18.01 2.96 -5.76
N VAL A 54 -18.14 2.96 -4.43
CA VAL A 54 -18.38 1.77 -3.61
C VAL A 54 -19.32 2.12 -2.46
N SER A 55 -20.10 1.15 -1.99
CA SER A 55 -21.07 1.35 -0.90
C SER A 55 -20.40 1.49 0.46
N GLU A 56 -21.08 2.12 1.42
CA GLU A 56 -20.64 2.17 2.83
C GLU A 56 -20.46 0.78 3.43
N LYS A 57 -21.30 -0.18 3.04
CA LYS A 57 -21.16 -1.59 3.43
C LYS A 57 -19.83 -2.16 2.95
N THR A 58 -19.44 -1.88 1.70
CA THR A 58 -18.14 -2.29 1.14
C THR A 58 -16.98 -1.63 1.88
N LEU A 59 -17.06 -0.33 2.16
CA LEU A 59 -16.04 0.38 2.92
C LEU A 59 -15.89 -0.17 4.34
N SER A 60 -17.00 -0.52 4.99
CA SER A 60 -17.01 -1.14 6.32
C SER A 60 -16.37 -2.54 6.34
N LEU A 61 -16.44 -3.28 5.23
CA LEU A 61 -15.72 -4.54 5.05
C LEU A 61 -14.23 -4.30 4.88
N ILE A 62 -13.83 -3.34 4.04
CA ILE A 62 -12.41 -2.99 3.81
C ILE A 62 -11.73 -2.47 5.08
N MET A 63 -12.46 -1.91 6.04
CA MET A 63 -11.87 -1.52 7.33
C MET A 63 -11.45 -2.71 8.20
N LYS A 64 -11.87 -3.94 7.86
CA LYS A 64 -11.61 -5.15 8.65
C LYS A 64 -10.57 -6.02 7.94
N PRO A 65 -9.35 -6.18 8.49
CA PRO A 65 -8.38 -7.10 7.92
C PRO A 65 -8.86 -8.54 8.04
N VAL A 66 -8.42 -9.38 7.10
CA VAL A 66 -8.80 -10.81 7.05
C VAL A 66 -7.69 -11.68 7.67
N ILE A 67 -6.43 -11.33 7.44
CA ILE A 67 -5.25 -12.09 7.86
C ILE A 67 -4.32 -11.17 8.66
N ASN A 68 -3.78 -11.67 9.77
CA ASN A 68 -2.83 -10.98 10.65
C ASN A 68 -1.79 -11.99 11.18
N GLU A 69 -0.93 -12.45 10.28
CA GLU A 69 0.05 -13.50 10.55
C GLU A 69 1.31 -13.34 9.70
N THR A 70 2.27 -14.24 9.90
CA THR A 70 3.47 -14.31 9.07
C THR A 70 3.12 -14.82 7.68
N ASP A 71 3.40 -14.01 6.67
CA ASP A 71 3.30 -14.44 5.28
C ASP A 71 4.51 -15.32 4.93
N TYR A 72 4.27 -16.58 4.53
CA TYR A 72 5.33 -17.52 4.18
C TYR A 72 6.03 -17.21 2.84
N VAL A 73 5.43 -16.44 1.96
CA VAL A 73 6.03 -16.05 0.67
C VAL A 73 6.93 -14.82 0.86
N ILE A 74 6.43 -13.81 1.57
CA ILE A 74 7.14 -12.56 1.88
C ILE A 74 8.11 -12.76 3.06
N GLN A 75 7.92 -13.80 3.87
CA GLN A 75 8.72 -14.14 5.06
C GLN A 75 8.71 -13.02 6.11
N MET A 76 7.57 -12.35 6.29
CA MET A 76 7.40 -11.32 7.30
C MET A 76 5.96 -11.27 7.83
N PRO A 77 5.73 -10.75 9.06
CA PRO A 77 4.39 -10.51 9.55
C PRO A 77 3.69 -9.48 8.66
N THR A 78 2.45 -9.76 8.27
CA THR A 78 1.65 -8.85 7.45
C THR A 78 0.21 -8.84 7.93
N VAL A 79 -0.45 -7.70 7.76
CA VAL A 79 -1.90 -7.58 7.94
C VAL A 79 -2.51 -7.30 6.58
N LYS A 80 -3.42 -8.16 6.14
CA LYS A 80 -3.95 -8.15 4.77
C LYS A 80 -5.43 -8.49 4.73
N GLY A 81 -6.10 -8.07 3.66
CA GLY A 81 -7.52 -8.34 3.47
C GLY A 81 -8.09 -7.52 2.32
N HIS A 82 -9.04 -8.09 1.58
CA HIS A 82 -9.79 -7.39 0.53
C HIS A 82 -8.90 -6.69 -0.53
N GLY A 83 -7.74 -7.27 -0.85
CA GLY A 83 -6.80 -6.72 -1.85
C GLY A 83 -5.80 -5.68 -1.29
N PHE A 84 -5.82 -5.41 0.01
CA PHE A 84 -4.96 -4.41 0.63
C PHE A 84 -4.11 -4.95 1.77
N PHE A 85 -3.00 -4.25 2.02
CA PHE A 85 -2.21 -4.29 3.24
C PHE A 85 -2.69 -3.21 4.22
N TYR A 86 -2.56 -3.51 5.51
CA TYR A 86 -2.93 -2.62 6.60
C TYR A 86 -1.66 -2.26 7.36
N HIS A 87 -1.39 -0.97 7.48
CA HIS A 87 -0.19 -0.42 8.05
C HIS A 87 -0.52 0.49 9.22
N LYS A 88 0.42 0.60 10.16
CA LYS A 88 0.37 1.68 11.14
C LYS A 88 0.80 2.99 10.45
N PRO A 89 0.25 4.15 10.85
CA PRO A 89 0.82 5.44 10.49
C PRO A 89 2.32 5.48 10.79
N MET A 90 3.11 6.06 9.89
CA MET A 90 4.54 6.30 10.14
C MET A 90 4.66 7.34 11.25
N ALA A 91 4.76 6.92 12.51
CA ALA A 91 4.93 7.83 13.63
C ALA A 91 6.39 8.31 13.68
N ASP A 92 6.55 9.64 13.59
CA ASP A 92 7.73 10.44 13.94
C ASP A 92 9.10 9.75 13.85
N GLY A 93 9.45 9.30 12.63
CA GLY A 93 10.77 8.75 12.33
C GLY A 93 11.06 7.35 12.87
N ARG A 94 10.14 6.72 13.61
CA ARG A 94 10.31 5.34 14.06
C ARG A 94 9.80 4.40 12.96
N ILE A 95 10.73 3.60 12.44
CA ILE A 95 10.45 2.49 11.53
C ILE A 95 9.69 1.44 12.34
N PHE A 96 8.38 1.58 12.46
CA PHE A 96 7.56 0.46 12.88
C PHE A 96 7.54 -0.52 11.71
N PHE A 97 8.24 -1.64 11.89
CA PHE A 97 8.01 -2.83 11.09
C PHE A 97 6.53 -3.19 11.19
N PHE A 98 6.04 -3.98 10.24
CA PHE A 98 4.72 -4.60 10.25
C PHE A 98 4.52 -5.43 11.53
N GLU A 99 4.44 -4.80 12.68
CA GLU A 99 4.12 -5.41 13.94
C GLU A 99 2.69 -5.89 13.81
N LYS A 100 2.47 -7.13 14.23
CA LYS A 100 1.15 -7.70 14.46
C LYS A 100 0.28 -6.61 15.07
N ILE A 101 -0.77 -6.16 14.36
CA ILE A 101 -1.68 -5.16 14.89
C ILE A 101 -2.39 -5.86 16.05
N ARG A 102 -1.90 -5.63 17.27
CA ARG A 102 -2.63 -5.97 18.49
C ARG A 102 -3.72 -4.92 18.60
N TYR A 103 -4.93 -5.26 18.20
CA TYR A 103 -6.15 -4.56 18.64
C TYR A 103 -6.28 -4.82 20.14
N LYS A 104 -5.46 -4.13 20.95
CA LYS A 104 -5.67 -4.09 22.38
C LYS A 104 -6.90 -3.21 22.55
N LEU A 105 -8.00 -3.79 23.02
CA LEU A 105 -9.17 -3.06 23.52
C LEU A 105 -8.66 -2.21 24.69
N LEU A 106 -8.09 -1.04 24.38
CA LEU A 106 -7.59 -0.11 25.37
C LEU A 106 -8.77 0.76 25.75
N ASN A 107 -9.44 0.37 26.84
CA ASN A 107 -10.36 1.19 27.63
C ASN A 107 -9.62 2.36 28.32
N VAL A 108 -8.79 3.10 27.58
CA VAL A 108 -8.11 4.30 28.05
C VAL A 108 -7.88 5.23 26.87
N GLY A 109 -8.85 6.11 26.59
CA GLY A 109 -8.74 7.48 26.05
C GLY A 109 -7.74 7.88 24.95
N LEU A 110 -6.98 6.99 24.34
CA LEU A 110 -6.03 7.25 23.27
C LEU A 110 -6.55 6.59 22.00
N LEU A 111 -7.20 7.40 21.16
CA LEU A 111 -7.62 7.11 19.80
C LEU A 111 -6.65 6.14 19.13
N GLN A 112 -7.06 4.89 18.94
CA GLN A 112 -6.36 3.99 18.05
C GLN A 112 -6.53 4.55 16.64
N LYS A 113 -5.59 5.39 16.18
CA LYS A 113 -5.55 5.90 14.79
C LYS A 113 -5.82 4.72 13.87
N LEU A 114 -6.87 4.81 13.06
CA LEU A 114 -7.28 3.72 12.17
C LEU A 114 -6.10 3.29 11.27
N PRO A 115 -6.04 2.01 10.85
CA PRO A 115 -4.94 1.55 10.02
C PRO A 115 -4.93 2.32 8.70
N LEU A 116 -3.73 2.62 8.20
CA LEU A 116 -3.54 3.04 6.82
C LEU A 116 -3.70 1.84 5.92
N ILE A 117 -4.49 1.97 4.87
CA ILE A 117 -4.85 0.87 3.98
C ILE A 117 -4.28 1.14 2.61
N GLY A 118 -3.77 0.13 1.93
CA GLY A 118 -3.41 0.28 0.53
C GLY A 118 -2.53 -0.84 0.02
N HIS A 119 -1.76 -0.57 -1.02
CA HIS A 119 -0.92 -1.57 -1.66
C HIS A 119 0.38 -0.95 -2.17
N SER A 120 1.49 -1.64 -1.90
CA SER A 120 2.80 -1.30 -2.47
C SER A 120 3.13 -2.22 -3.65
N GLY A 121 3.59 -1.63 -4.74
CA GLY A 121 4.11 -2.34 -5.90
C GLY A 121 5.63 -2.45 -5.87
N HIS A 122 6.15 -3.41 -6.63
CA HIS A 122 7.57 -3.53 -6.89
C HIS A 122 8.11 -2.21 -7.50
N GLY A 123 9.32 -1.79 -7.11
CA GLY A 123 9.88 -0.52 -7.56
C GLY A 123 9.47 0.70 -6.73
N CYS A 124 8.91 0.49 -5.53
CA CYS A 124 8.50 1.51 -4.56
C CYS A 124 7.27 2.35 -4.87
N GLN A 125 6.59 2.10 -5.99
CA GLN A 125 5.28 2.67 -6.26
C GLN A 125 4.25 2.15 -5.26
N GLN A 126 3.29 2.98 -4.87
CA GLN A 126 2.30 2.61 -3.88
C GLN A 126 1.11 3.56 -3.85
N ILE A 127 -0.02 3.01 -3.41
CA ILE A 127 -1.23 3.73 -3.07
C ILE A 127 -1.54 3.43 -1.61
N ILE A 128 -1.68 4.46 -0.78
CA ILE A 128 -2.07 4.34 0.62
C ILE A 128 -3.14 5.38 0.90
N PHE A 129 -4.14 5.00 1.68
CA PHE A 129 -5.25 5.88 2.05
C PHE A 129 -5.61 5.72 3.52
N ASP A 130 -6.10 6.82 4.08
CA ASP A 130 -6.52 6.98 5.46
C ASP A 130 -8.02 7.26 5.46
N MET A 131 -8.80 6.28 5.89
CA MET A 131 -10.26 6.34 5.88
C MET A 131 -10.82 7.32 6.91
N GLU A 132 -10.07 7.58 7.99
CA GLU A 132 -10.44 8.47 9.09
C GLU A 132 -10.28 9.92 8.66
N ARG A 133 -9.09 10.26 8.17
CA ARG A 133 -8.72 11.62 7.78
C ARG A 133 -9.07 11.94 6.33
N LYS A 134 -9.63 10.98 5.59
CA LYS A 134 -9.97 11.08 4.16
C LYS A 134 -8.80 11.51 3.28
N ILE A 135 -7.65 10.89 3.48
CA ILE A 135 -6.41 11.18 2.74
C ILE A 135 -6.11 10.04 1.77
N VAL A 136 -5.62 10.39 0.59
CA VAL A 136 -5.04 9.44 -0.36
C VAL A 136 -3.65 9.92 -0.77
N ILE A 137 -2.67 9.03 -0.68
CA ILE A 137 -1.30 9.26 -1.12
C ILE A 137 -0.97 8.22 -2.19
N ALA A 138 -0.89 8.68 -3.44
CA ALA A 138 -0.38 7.88 -4.54
C ALA A 138 1.04 8.31 -4.90
N TYR A 139 1.95 7.35 -4.99
CA TYR A 139 3.32 7.56 -5.46
C TYR A 139 3.61 6.58 -6.58
N VAL A 140 3.88 7.10 -7.77
CA VAL A 140 4.19 6.31 -8.97
C VAL A 140 5.53 6.81 -9.51
N THR A 141 6.39 5.89 -9.94
CA THR A 141 7.77 6.20 -10.36
C THR A 141 8.20 5.25 -11.46
N ASN A 142 8.97 5.76 -12.43
CA ASN A 142 9.62 4.97 -13.47
C ASN A 142 11.00 4.42 -13.02
N GLY A 143 11.66 5.08 -12.05
CA GLY A 143 12.87 4.55 -11.43
C GLY A 143 12.54 3.46 -10.41
N VAL A 144 12.81 2.20 -10.76
CA VAL A 144 12.66 1.02 -9.87
C VAL A 144 13.61 1.17 -8.68
N LYS A 145 13.06 1.09 -7.47
CA LYS A 145 13.81 1.14 -6.21
C LYS A 145 13.53 -0.11 -5.40
N MET A 146 14.55 -0.59 -4.69
CA MET A 146 14.38 -1.68 -3.73
C MET A 146 13.72 -1.15 -2.46
N GLY A 147 12.61 -1.77 -2.08
CA GLY A 147 11.87 -1.42 -0.86
C GLY A 147 10.36 -1.53 -1.06
N MET A 148 9.65 -1.55 0.07
CA MET A 148 8.19 -1.49 0.14
C MET A 148 7.78 -0.51 1.23
N TYR A 149 6.66 0.18 1.04
CA TYR A 149 6.08 1.10 2.02
C TYR A 149 7.11 2.06 2.63
N ASN A 150 7.39 1.96 3.94
CA ASN A 150 8.32 2.83 4.67
C ASN A 150 9.81 2.64 4.31
N LYS A 151 10.18 1.55 3.63
CA LYS A 151 11.54 1.35 3.11
C LYS A 151 11.80 2.13 1.83
N CYS A 152 10.76 2.68 1.22
CA CYS A 152 10.87 3.55 0.07
C CYS A 152 11.12 4.99 0.51
N ARG A 153 12.40 5.39 0.58
CA ARG A 153 12.86 6.70 1.10
C ARG A 153 12.02 7.88 0.59
N ASN A 154 11.78 7.96 -0.72
CA ASN A 154 11.05 9.08 -1.31
C ASN A 154 9.59 9.09 -0.87
N TYR A 155 8.94 7.92 -0.87
CA TYR A 155 7.57 7.81 -0.38
C TYR A 155 7.47 8.13 1.11
N ALA A 156 8.38 7.61 1.95
CA ALA A 156 8.36 7.87 3.39
C ALA A 156 8.47 9.38 3.70
N ARG A 157 9.28 10.13 2.93
CA ARG A 157 9.36 11.59 3.02
C ARG A 157 8.06 12.29 2.61
N LEU A 158 7.45 11.86 1.50
CA LEU A 158 6.16 12.40 1.06
C LEU A 158 5.05 12.14 2.07
N HIS A 159 4.97 10.90 2.57
CA HIS A 159 4.02 10.51 3.61
C HIS A 159 4.20 11.37 4.86
N LYS A 160 5.43 11.52 5.37
CA LYS A 160 5.71 12.39 6.52
C LYS A 160 5.28 13.84 6.24
N ALA A 161 5.65 14.40 5.09
CA ALA A 161 5.30 15.78 4.76
C ALA A 161 3.78 16.00 4.72
N VAL A 162 3.01 15.05 4.16
CA VAL A 162 1.54 15.12 4.15
C VAL A 162 0.98 15.15 5.57
N TYR A 163 1.40 14.22 6.44
CA TYR A 163 0.92 14.17 7.82
C TYR A 163 1.41 15.33 8.67
N ASP A 164 2.61 15.85 8.45
CA ASP A 164 3.11 17.05 9.14
C ASP A 164 2.25 18.28 8.83
N VAL A 165 1.70 18.40 7.62
CA VAL A 165 0.76 19.48 7.26
C VAL A 165 -0.57 19.29 7.96
N ILE A 166 -1.14 18.09 7.90
CA ILE A 166 -2.46 17.79 8.48
C ILE A 166 -2.44 17.92 10.00
N GLU A 167 -1.38 17.50 10.68
CA GLU A 167 -1.29 17.58 12.14
C GLU A 167 -1.03 19.02 12.64
N ARG A 168 -0.73 19.97 11.74
CA ARG A 168 -0.60 21.41 12.03
C ARG A 168 -1.81 22.23 11.59
N SER A 169 -2.76 21.61 10.88
CA SER A 169 -3.98 22.27 10.35
C SER A 169 -5.10 22.19 11.36
#